data_AF-A0A2V9TJC4-F1
#
_entry.id   AF-A0A2V9TJC4-F1
#
_cell.length_a   1.000
_cell.length_b   1.000
_cell.length_c   1.000
_cell.angle_alpha   90.00
_cell.angle_beta   90.00
_cell.angle_gamma   90.00
#
_symmetry.space_group_name_H-M   'P 1'
#
loop_
_entity.id
_entity.type
_entity.pdbx_description
1 polymer ?
#
loop_
_entity_poly.entity_id
_entity_poly.type
_entity_poly.pdbx_seq_one_letter_code
_entity_poly.pdbx_strand_id
1 'polypeptide(L)'
;VLELDSYRVETANNGVEALQRVRNGTVPEVVVLDLQMPEMDGLKTLGRLLKLQPQLKVIMCSGVDDPDQVQQAALLGARAYLKKPVQHLYLSAAVKECLGLGPDIQIGDDGAELISLPPPPQYSEN
;
A
#
# COMPACT_ATOMS: atom_id res chain seq x y z
N VAL A 1 15.08 2.99 -6.17
CA VAL A 1 14.98 3.18 -4.71
C VAL A 1 14.74 1.85 -4.01
N LEU A 2 13.60 1.17 -4.22
CA LEU A 2 13.38 -0.18 -3.64
C LEU A 2 14.36 -1.26 -4.17
N GLU A 3 14.82 -1.13 -5.41
CA GLU A 3 15.85 -2.03 -5.97
C GLU A 3 17.23 -1.88 -5.29
N LEU A 4 17.49 -0.75 -4.62
CA LEU A 4 18.73 -0.52 -3.88
C LEU A 4 18.74 -1.26 -2.54
N ASP A 5 17.57 -1.58 -1.99
CA ASP A 5 17.38 -2.37 -0.76
C ASP A 5 17.30 -3.89 -1.02
N SER A 6 17.79 -4.36 -2.18
CA SER A 6 17.77 -5.78 -2.60
C SER A 6 16.37 -6.38 -2.82
N TYR A 7 15.32 -5.56 -2.92
CA TYR A 7 13.98 -6.06 -3.24
C TYR A 7 13.82 -6.31 -4.73
N ARG A 8 13.11 -7.38 -5.09
CA ARG A 8 12.62 -7.59 -6.45
C ARG A 8 11.42 -6.68 -6.68
N VAL A 9 11.60 -5.65 -7.48
CA VAL A 9 10.56 -4.66 -7.78
C VAL A 9 9.91 -5.00 -9.11
N GLU A 10 8.60 -4.95 -9.14
CA GLU A 10 7.82 -4.97 -10.39
C GLU A 10 6.94 -3.73 -10.45
N THR A 11 6.97 -3.03 -11.58
CA THR A 11 6.18 -1.83 -11.81
C THR A 11 4.99 -2.13 -12.70
N ALA A 12 3.81 -1.63 -12.33
CA ALA A 12 2.63 -1.58 -13.19
C ALA A 12 2.29 -0.11 -13.47
N ASN A 13 1.93 0.21 -14.71
CA ASN A 13 1.66 1.59 -15.13
C ASN A 13 0.26 2.07 -14.72
N ASN A 14 -0.66 1.14 -14.44
CA ASN A 14 -2.01 1.45 -13.96
C ASN A 14 -2.62 0.27 -13.17
N GLY A 15 -3.78 0.53 -12.56
CA GLY A 15 -4.50 -0.48 -11.77
C GLY A 15 -4.98 -1.69 -12.58
N VAL A 16 -5.21 -1.54 -13.90
CA VAL A 16 -5.62 -2.66 -14.76
C VAL A 16 -4.46 -3.63 -14.95
N GLU A 17 -3.27 -3.12 -15.26
CA GLU A 17 -2.05 -3.90 -15.40
C GLU A 17 -1.71 -4.60 -14.07
N ALA A 18 -1.80 -3.88 -12.94
CA ALA A 18 -1.58 -4.46 -11.62
C ALA A 18 -2.52 -5.65 -11.34
N LEU A 19 -3.81 -5.50 -11.64
CA LEU A 19 -4.79 -6.57 -11.48
C LEU A 19 -4.54 -7.76 -12.41
N GLN A 20 -4.14 -7.51 -13.66
CA GLN A 20 -3.79 -8.57 -14.59
C GLN A 20 -2.57 -9.36 -14.13
N ARG A 21 -1.52 -8.69 -13.64
CA ARG A 21 -0.33 -9.37 -13.11
C ARG A 21 -0.65 -10.25 -11.92
N VAL A 22 -1.44 -9.75 -10.97
CA VAL A 22 -1.90 -10.55 -9.82
C VAL A 22 -2.74 -11.75 -10.27
N ARG A 23 -3.63 -11.57 -11.24
CA ARG A 23 -4.40 -12.67 -11.83
C ARG A 23 -3.53 -13.71 -12.55
N ASN A 24 -2.44 -13.28 -13.17
CA ASN A 24 -1.52 -14.14 -13.89
C ASN A 24 -0.52 -14.86 -12.95
N GLY A 25 -0.70 -14.77 -11.63
CA GLY A 25 0.10 -15.48 -10.64
C GLY A 25 1.25 -14.67 -10.03
N THR A 26 1.35 -13.37 -10.34
CA THR A 26 2.33 -12.50 -9.67
C THR A 26 1.81 -12.13 -8.29
N VAL A 27 2.38 -12.70 -7.24
CA VAL A 27 1.96 -12.42 -5.85
C VAL A 27 3.10 -11.70 -5.13
N PRO A 28 3.17 -10.35 -5.22
CA PRO A 28 4.16 -9.60 -4.48
C PRO A 28 3.81 -9.60 -2.99
N GLU A 29 4.82 -9.49 -2.13
CA GLU A 29 4.60 -9.40 -0.68
C GLU A 29 4.01 -8.05 -0.25
N VAL A 30 4.36 -7.00 -0.98
CA VAL A 30 3.92 -5.62 -0.75
C VAL A 30 3.63 -4.94 -2.08
N VAL A 31 2.50 -4.24 -2.16
CA VAL A 31 2.13 -3.39 -3.30
C VAL A 31 2.10 -1.95 -2.83
N VAL A 32 2.81 -1.09 -3.55
CA VAL A 32 2.71 0.36 -3.37
C VAL A 32 1.79 0.89 -4.47
N LEU A 33 0.65 1.47 -4.07
CA LEU A 33 -0.41 1.86 -4.98
C LEU A 33 -0.69 3.35 -4.88
N ASP A 34 -0.67 4.02 -6.02
CA ASP A 34 -1.05 5.43 -6.12
C ASP A 34 -2.57 5.58 -6.06
N LEU A 35 -3.04 6.51 -5.23
CA LEU A 35 -4.45 6.85 -5.12
C LEU A 35 -4.91 7.71 -6.30
N GLN A 36 -4.07 8.64 -6.75
CA GLN A 36 -4.38 9.58 -7.82
C GLN A 36 -3.73 9.13 -9.11
N MET A 37 -4.40 8.22 -9.82
CA MET A 37 -4.05 7.82 -11.18
C MET A 37 -5.06 8.41 -12.19
N PRO A 38 -4.60 8.89 -13.36
CA PRO A 38 -5.46 9.54 -14.35
C PRO A 38 -6.46 8.59 -15.05
N GLU A 39 -6.28 7.26 -14.94
CA GLU A 39 -7.10 6.27 -15.67
C GLU A 39 -7.97 5.38 -14.78
N MET A 40 -7.54 5.08 -13.56
CA MET A 40 -8.25 4.17 -12.66
C MET A 40 -8.13 4.62 -11.21
N ASP A 41 -9.27 4.63 -10.53
CA ASP A 41 -9.38 4.99 -9.12
C ASP A 41 -8.57 4.02 -8.25
N GLY A 42 -7.60 4.55 -7.48
CA GLY A 42 -6.72 3.77 -6.62
C GLY A 42 -7.48 2.97 -5.56
N LEU A 43 -8.60 3.50 -5.03
CA LEU A 43 -9.42 2.76 -4.05
C LEU A 43 -10.12 1.56 -4.69
N LYS A 44 -10.62 1.72 -5.92
CA LYS A 44 -11.22 0.60 -6.66
C LYS A 44 -10.18 -0.46 -6.98
N THR A 45 -8.95 -0.04 -7.28
CA THR A 45 -7.83 -0.95 -7.51
C THR A 45 -7.50 -1.74 -6.24
N LEU A 46 -7.36 -1.06 -5.09
CA LEU A 46 -7.13 -1.67 -3.79
C LEU A 46 -8.17 -2.75 -3.48
N GLY A 47 -9.46 -2.40 -3.56
CA GLY A 47 -10.54 -3.34 -3.27
C GLY A 47 -10.56 -4.55 -4.22
N ARG A 48 -10.19 -4.38 -5.49
CA ARG A 48 -10.09 -5.50 -6.44
C ARG A 48 -8.88 -6.38 -6.18
N LEU A 49 -7.73 -5.79 -5.81
CA LEU A 49 -6.51 -6.52 -5.48
C LEU A 49 -6.74 -7.40 -4.23
N LEU A 50 -7.32 -6.84 -3.17
CA LEU A 50 -7.60 -7.58 -1.94
C LEU A 50 -8.69 -8.63 -2.10
N LYS A 51 -9.63 -8.44 -3.03
CA LYS A 51 -10.58 -9.51 -3.41
C LYS A 51 -9.92 -10.67 -4.15
N LEU A 52 -8.88 -10.41 -4.94
CA LEU A 52 -8.13 -11.45 -5.65
C LEU A 52 -7.14 -12.14 -4.73
N GLN A 53 -6.49 -11.38 -3.85
CA GLN A 53 -5.52 -11.88 -2.90
C GLN A 53 -5.70 -11.17 -1.54
N PRO A 54 -6.50 -11.74 -0.62
CA PRO A 54 -6.79 -11.12 0.67
C PRO A 54 -5.57 -10.92 1.57
N GLN A 55 -4.51 -11.72 1.37
CA GLN A 55 -3.26 -11.62 2.13
C GLN A 55 -2.29 -10.55 1.58
N LEU A 56 -2.65 -9.89 0.49
CA LEU A 56 -1.78 -8.90 -0.16
C LEU A 56 -1.66 -7.65 0.73
N LYS A 57 -0.44 -7.21 0.97
CA LYS A 57 -0.19 -6.01 1.79
C LYS A 57 -0.10 -4.81 0.86
N VAL A 58 -1.04 -3.88 0.97
CA VAL A 58 -1.09 -2.70 0.08
C VAL A 58 -0.81 -1.44 0.87
N ILE A 59 0.16 -0.65 0.40
CA ILE A 59 0.53 0.67 0.90
C ILE A 59 -0.02 1.69 -0.10
N MET A 60 -0.89 2.57 0.37
CA MET A 60 -1.45 3.65 -0.46
C MET A 60 -0.55 4.86 -0.46
N CYS A 61 -0.43 5.55 -1.59
CA CYS A 61 0.30 6.81 -1.73
C CYS A 61 -0.61 7.87 -2.36
N SER A 62 -0.72 9.06 -1.77
CA SER A 62 -1.57 10.14 -2.30
C SER A 62 -0.95 11.52 -2.13
N GLY A 63 -1.18 12.42 -3.09
CA GLY A 63 -0.81 13.83 -2.97
C GLY A 63 -1.85 14.68 -2.25
N VAL A 64 -3.03 14.14 -2.00
CA VAL A 64 -4.11 14.82 -1.30
C VAL A 64 -4.26 14.24 0.09
N ASP A 65 -4.34 15.16 1.05
CA ASP A 65 -4.60 14.87 2.45
C ASP A 65 -6.10 14.94 2.71
N ASP A 66 -6.81 13.91 2.25
CA ASP A 66 -8.25 13.76 2.42
C ASP A 66 -8.54 12.66 3.45
N PRO A 67 -8.99 13.03 4.67
CA PRO A 67 -9.31 12.06 5.73
C PRO A 67 -10.33 11.00 5.31
N ASP A 68 -11.29 11.34 4.44
CA ASP A 68 -12.28 10.39 3.95
C ASP A 68 -11.62 9.32 3.08
N GLN A 69 -10.65 9.70 2.25
CA GLN A 69 -9.89 8.76 1.42
C GLN A 69 -8.98 7.87 2.25
N VAL A 70 -8.33 8.41 3.28
CA VAL A 70 -7.53 7.63 4.24
C VAL A 70 -8.41 6.61 4.95
N GLN A 71 -9.58 7.03 5.43
CA GLN A 71 -10.55 6.15 6.10
C GLN A 71 -11.04 5.07 5.14
N GLN A 72 -11.40 5.41 3.90
CA GLN A 72 -11.83 4.44 2.90
C GLN A 72 -10.74 3.42 2.56
N ALA A 73 -9.49 3.85 2.41
CA ALA A 73 -8.35 2.97 2.21
C ALA A 73 -8.18 1.99 3.39
N ALA A 74 -8.31 2.48 4.62
CA ALA A 74 -8.25 1.66 5.83
C ALA A 74 -9.38 0.62 5.87
N LEU A 75 -10.62 1.04 5.59
CA LEU A 75 -11.78 0.15 5.56
C LEU A 75 -11.66 -0.93 4.49
N LEU A 76 -11.04 -0.61 3.35
CA LEU A 76 -10.78 -1.57 2.28
C LEU A 76 -9.66 -2.55 2.62
N GLY A 77 -8.83 -2.28 3.63
CA GLY A 77 -7.75 -3.15 4.08
C GLY A 77 -6.35 -2.73 3.64
N ALA A 78 -6.13 -1.47 3.28
CA ALA A 78 -4.77 -0.94 3.12
C ALA A 78 -4.02 -1.03 4.46
N ARG A 79 -2.72 -1.31 4.38
CA ARG A 79 -1.86 -1.50 5.56
C ARG A 79 -1.22 -0.21 6.03
N ALA A 80 -0.90 0.68 5.10
CA ALA A 80 -0.34 1.99 5.38
C ALA A 80 -0.78 3.01 4.34
N TYR A 81 -0.73 4.28 4.71
CA TYR A 81 -0.97 5.40 3.82
C TYR A 81 0.20 6.39 3.90
N LEU A 82 0.74 6.76 2.74
CA LEU A 82 1.87 7.67 2.58
C LEU A 82 1.42 8.92 1.84
N LYS A 83 1.80 10.08 2.37
CA LYS A 83 1.56 11.36 1.71
C LYS A 83 2.68 11.65 0.70
N LYS A 84 2.32 12.20 -0.46
CA LYS A 84 3.30 12.68 -1.44
C LYS A 84 3.75 14.10 -1.07
N PRO A 85 5.04 14.44 -1.29
CA PRO A 85 6.09 13.60 -1.90
C PRO A 85 6.52 12.43 -1.00
N VAL A 86 6.51 11.21 -1.54
CA VAL A 86 6.85 10.01 -0.75
C VAL A 86 8.34 10.03 -0.44
N GLN A 87 8.69 10.21 0.82
CA GLN A 87 10.08 10.16 1.25
C GLN A 87 10.55 8.71 1.40
N HIS A 88 11.80 8.47 1.02
CA HIS A 88 12.40 7.13 1.07
C HIS A 88 12.34 6.51 2.47
N LEU A 89 12.55 7.31 3.51
CA LEU A 89 12.53 6.87 4.91
C LEU A 89 11.19 6.21 5.27
N TYR A 90 10.08 6.89 5.01
CA TYR A 90 8.75 6.38 5.34
C TYR A 90 8.33 5.21 4.45
N LEU A 91 8.71 5.22 3.17
CA LEU A 91 8.43 4.09 2.27
C LEU A 91 9.16 2.83 2.74
N SER A 92 10.45 2.95 3.07
CA SER A 92 11.24 1.82 3.57
C SER A 92 10.68 1.29 4.90
N ALA A 93 10.30 2.19 5.82
CA ALA A 93 9.66 1.81 7.09
C ALA A 93 8.34 1.06 6.86
N ALA A 94 7.45 1.57 6.01
CA ALA A 94 6.17 0.94 5.70
C ALA A 94 6.33 -0.45 5.07
N VAL A 95 7.29 -0.61 4.15
CA VAL A 95 7.59 -1.90 3.52
C VAL A 95 8.14 -2.88 4.56
N LYS A 96 9.12 -2.47 5.39
CA LYS A 96 9.67 -3.31 6.46
C LYS A 96 8.61 -3.75 7.46
N GLU A 97 7.72 -2.85 7.86
CA GLU A 97 6.60 -3.15 8.75
C GLU A 97 5.64 -4.16 8.12
N CYS A 98 5.30 -3.98 6.84
CA CYS A 98 4.49 -4.95 6.10
C CYS A 98 5.18 -6.33 6.04
N LEU A 99 6.48 -6.38 5.83
CA LEU A 99 7.25 -7.63 5.79
C LEU A 99 7.47 -8.27 7.18
N GLY A 100 7.12 -7.58 8.27
CA GLY A 100 7.33 -8.07 9.64
C GLY A 100 8.79 -7.99 10.09
N LEU A 101 9.62 -7.21 9.40
CA LEU A 101 11.05 -7.04 9.71
C LEU A 101 11.31 -6.07 10.87
N GLY A 102 10.25 -5.48 11.43
CA GLY A 102 10.32 -4.44 12.46
C GLY A 102 10.84 -3.11 11.90
N PRO A 103 10.42 -1.96 12.44
CA PRO A 103 10.99 -0.69 12.03
C PRO A 103 12.42 -0.58 12.60
N ASP A 104 13.42 -0.35 11.73
CA ASP A 104 14.79 0.05 12.12
C ASP A 104 14.82 1.43 12.81
N ILE A 105 13.72 2.18 12.74
CA ILE A 105 13.64 3.59 13.08
C ILE A 105 12.49 3.82 14.05
N GLN A 106 12.78 4.48 15.17
CA GLN A 106 11.75 5.12 15.98
C GLN A 106 11.19 6.27 15.15
N ILE A 107 9.97 6.13 14.64
CA ILE A 107 9.28 7.21 13.93
C ILE A 107 9.01 8.29 14.97
N GLY A 108 9.87 9.31 14.99
CA GLY A 108 9.70 10.48 15.85
C GLY A 108 8.42 11.22 15.50
N ASP A 109 7.76 11.75 16.52
CA ASP A 109 6.48 12.47 16.54
C ASP A 109 6.44 13.78 15.70
N ASP A 110 7.33 13.93 14.72
CA ASP A 110 7.46 15.11 13.88
C ASP A 110 6.54 15.02 12.65
N GLY A 111 5.22 15.06 12.88
CA GLY A 111 4.25 15.47 11.86
C GLY A 111 3.89 14.44 10.78
N ALA A 112 3.51 13.23 11.18
CA ALA A 112 2.67 12.24 10.45
C ALA A 112 2.69 12.28 8.90
N GLU A 113 3.72 11.70 8.29
CA GLU A 113 3.74 11.38 6.84
C GLU A 113 3.48 9.88 6.54
N LEU A 114 3.49 9.04 7.57
CA LEU A 114 3.10 7.64 7.54
C LEU A 114 1.91 7.42 8.47
N ILE A 115 0.78 7.01 7.90
CA ILE A 115 -0.40 6.60 8.67
C ILE A 115 -0.43 5.07 8.64
N SER A 116 -0.06 4.44 9.77
CA SER A 116 -0.26 3.00 9.96
C SER A 116 -1.75 2.72 10.12
N LEU A 117 -2.27 1.80 9.31
CA LEU A 117 -3.68 1.44 9.31
C LEU A 117 -3.90 0.15 10.11
N PRO A 118 -5.04 0.02 10.81
CA PRO A 118 -5.36 -1.22 11.51
C PRO A 118 -5.38 -2.40 10.53
N PRO A 119 -5.05 -3.62 10.98
CA PRO A 119 -5.13 -4.78 10.10
C PRO A 119 -6.54 -4.91 9.52
N PRO A 120 -6.67 -5.38 8.26
CA PRO A 120 -7.97 -5.53 7.63
C PRO A 120 -8.89 -6.37 8.52
N PRO A 121 -10.20 -6.03 8.58
CA PRO A 121 -11.15 -6.83 9.33
C PRO A 121 -11.05 -8.28 8.83
N GLN A 122 -10.79 -9.21 9.76
CA GLN A 122 -10.86 -10.63 9.45
C GLN A 122 -12.32 -10.92 9.13
N TYR A 123 -12.64 -11.06 7.84
CA TYR A 123 -13.93 -11.60 7.45
C TYR A 123 -13.93 -13.06 7.93
N SER A 124 -14.54 -13.29 9.08
CA SER A 124 -14.86 -14.64 9.53
C SER A 124 -15.68 -15.30 8.43
N GLU A 125 -15.09 -16.31 7.78
CA GLU A 125 -15.83 -17.21 6.91
C GLU A 125 -17.04 -17.73 7.68
N ASN A 126 -18.22 -17.38 7.20
CA ASN A 126 -19.51 -17.81 7.74
C ASN A 126 -20.24 -18.58 6.64
#